data_AF-A0A2E5SGC6-F1
#
_entry.id   AF-A0A2E5SGC6-F1
#
_cell.length_a   1.000
_cell.length_b   1.000
_cell.length_c   1.000
_cell.angle_alpha   90.00
_cell.angle_beta   90.00
_cell.angle_gamma   90.00
#
_symmetry.space_group_name_H-M   'P 1'
#
loop_
_entity.id
_entity.type
_entity.pdbx_description
1 polymer ?
#
loop_
_entity_poly.entity_id
_entity_poly.type
_entity_poly.pdbx_seq_one_letter_code
_entity_poly.pdbx_strand_id
1 'polypeptide(L)'
;MKTLASRKILNTSSSSNKKYIQELCFQTPFLVINTSCGIGKYKFNKIGYDSNDDLILEYILINDRKYNDTPNIMYKLGKYYYLSAQQVLYAFKYFANT
;
A
#
# COMPACT_ATOMS: atom_id res chain seq x y z
N MET A 1 28.84 -5.90 -20.24
CA MET A 1 28.45 -4.47 -20.19
C MET A 1 26.96 -4.39 -20.49
N LYS A 2 26.14 -3.91 -19.54
CA LYS A 2 24.71 -3.67 -19.78
C LYS A 2 24.55 -2.24 -20.27
N THR A 3 24.08 -2.08 -21.49
CA THR A 3 23.89 -0.79 -22.15
C THR A 3 22.75 -0.02 -21.50
N LEU A 4 23.02 1.23 -21.13
CA LEU A 4 22.04 2.21 -20.68
C LEU A 4 21.18 2.63 -21.88
N ALA A 5 19.97 2.07 -21.97
CA ALA A 5 18.95 2.58 -22.88
C ALA A 5 18.37 3.89 -22.32
N SER A 6 18.32 4.90 -23.18
CA SER A 6 17.85 6.26 -22.90
C SER A 6 16.52 6.29 -22.14
N ARG A 7 16.47 7.06 -21.05
CA ARG A 7 15.24 7.34 -20.30
C ARG A 7 14.26 8.04 -21.22
N LYS A 8 13.32 7.28 -21.78
CA LYS A 8 12.11 7.82 -22.38
C LYS A 8 11.36 8.53 -21.25
N ILE A 9 11.32 9.85 -21.28
CA ILE A 9 10.47 10.64 -20.41
C ILE A 9 9.04 10.17 -20.68
N LEU A 10 8.50 9.40 -19.74
CA LEU A 10 7.14 8.88 -19.78
C LEU A 10 6.20 10.05 -19.51
N ASN A 11 5.77 10.72 -20.59
CA ASN A 11 4.52 11.48 -20.58
C ASN A 11 3.36 10.47 -20.52
N THR A 12 3.17 9.85 -19.36
CA THR A 12 2.03 8.98 -19.08
C THR A 12 0.84 9.84 -18.73
N SER A 13 -0.19 9.78 -19.57
CA SER A 13 -1.55 10.18 -19.21
C SER A 13 -1.88 9.63 -17.81
N SER A 14 -2.29 10.52 -16.91
CA SER A 14 -2.52 10.24 -15.48
C SER A 14 -3.46 9.05 -15.20
N SER A 15 -4.27 8.66 -16.18
CA SER A 15 -5.15 7.49 -16.16
C SER A 15 -4.42 6.14 -16.15
N SER A 16 -3.33 6.00 -16.92
CA SER A 16 -2.68 4.71 -17.15
C SER A 16 -1.91 4.23 -15.90
N ASN A 17 -1.24 5.16 -15.22
CA ASN A 17 -0.47 4.86 -14.00
C ASN A 17 -1.36 4.41 -12.83
N LYS A 18 -2.59 4.93 -12.75
CA LYS A 18 -3.56 4.59 -11.72
C LYS A 18 -3.99 3.12 -11.81
N LYS A 19 -4.16 2.59 -13.03
CA LYS A 19 -4.51 1.19 -13.27
C LYS A 19 -3.43 0.23 -12.76
N TYR A 20 -2.16 0.53 -12.99
CA TYR A 20 -1.07 -0.34 -12.56
C TYR A 20 -0.96 -0.46 -11.04
N ILE A 21 -1.09 0.65 -10.30
CA ILE A 21 -1.07 0.61 -8.83
C ILE A 21 -2.27 -0.19 -8.30
N GLN A 22 -3.44 -0.01 -8.92
CA GLN A 22 -4.64 -0.74 -8.54
C GLN A 22 -4.48 -2.25 -8.76
N GLU A 23 -4.02 -2.65 -9.93
CA GLU A 23 -3.76 -4.06 -10.27
C GLU A 23 -2.71 -4.67 -9.33
N LEU A 24 -1.62 -3.95 -9.05
CA LEU A 24 -0.60 -4.39 -8.09
C LEU A 24 -1.22 -4.67 -6.71
N CYS A 25 -2.03 -3.74 -6.20
CA CYS A 25 -2.68 -3.91 -4.90
C CYS A 25 -3.72 -5.04 -4.89
N PHE A 26 -4.31 -5.40 -6.03
CA PHE A 26 -5.16 -6.58 -6.12
C PHE A 26 -4.36 -7.89 -6.21
N GLN A 27 -3.20 -7.89 -6.86
CA GLN A 27 -2.31 -9.06 -6.94
C GLN A 27 -1.65 -9.38 -5.61
N THR A 28 -1.21 -8.34 -4.89
CA THR A 28 -0.60 -8.45 -3.57
C THR A 28 -1.40 -7.63 -2.55
N PRO A 29 -2.57 -8.13 -2.11
CA PRO A 29 -3.51 -7.33 -1.32
C PRO A 29 -3.14 -7.23 0.16
N PHE A 30 -2.15 -7.97 0.64
CA PHE A 30 -1.83 -8.01 2.06
C PHE A 30 -0.57 -7.22 2.38
N LEU A 31 -0.68 -6.37 3.40
CA LEU A 31 0.45 -5.71 4.03
C LEU A 31 0.48 -6.06 5.52
N VAL A 32 1.69 -6.12 6.07
CA VAL A 32 1.92 -6.22 7.50
C VAL A 32 2.52 -4.90 7.94
N ILE A 33 1.84 -4.19 8.84
CA ILE A 33 2.21 -2.83 9.22
C ILE A 33 2.53 -2.83 10.71
N ASN A 34 3.72 -2.33 11.05
CA ASN A 34 4.11 -2.02 12.41
C ASN A 34 3.60 -0.62 12.76
N THR A 35 2.58 -0.56 13.63
CA THR A 35 1.99 0.69 14.11
C THR A 35 2.52 1.04 15.50
N SER A 36 2.23 2.24 15.99
CA SER A 36 2.51 2.61 17.40
C SER A 36 1.77 1.74 18.42
N CYS A 37 0.75 0.99 17.99
CA CYS A 37 -0.09 0.14 18.83
C CYS A 37 0.16 -1.36 18.63
N GLY A 38 1.23 -1.73 17.92
CA GLY A 38 1.59 -3.12 17.62
C GLY A 38 1.53 -3.45 16.13
N ILE A 39 1.68 -4.74 15.81
CA ILE A 39 1.80 -5.23 14.44
C ILE A 39 0.47 -5.82 13.98
N GLY A 40 -0.05 -5.31 12.86
CA GLY A 40 -1.31 -5.75 12.26
C GLY A 40 -1.15 -6.21 10.82
N LYS A 41 -2.02 -7.12 10.39
CA LYS A 41 -2.16 -7.50 8.98
C LYS A 41 -3.35 -6.79 8.37
N TYR A 42 -3.15 -6.24 7.19
CA TYR A 42 -4.09 -5.38 6.50
C TYR A 42 -4.33 -5.89 5.10
N LYS A 43 -5.59 -5.83 4.64
CA LYS A 43 -6.00 -6.19 3.29
C LYS A 43 -6.40 -4.94 2.52
N PHE A 44 -5.89 -4.77 1.31
CA PHE A 44 -6.29 -3.72 0.39
C PHE A 44 -7.80 -3.76 0.17
N ASN A 45 -8.44 -2.59 0.22
CA ASN A 45 -9.87 -2.44 0.00
C ASN A 45 -10.16 -1.65 -1.28
N LYS A 46 -9.69 -0.41 -1.36
CA LYS A 46 -9.96 0.48 -2.48
C LYS A 46 -8.93 1.60 -2.59
N ILE A 47 -8.98 2.30 -3.71
CA ILE A 47 -8.25 3.55 -3.94
C ILE A 47 -9.24 4.70 -3.81
N GLY A 48 -8.79 5.80 -3.21
CA GLY A 48 -9.48 7.07 -3.15
C GLY A 48 -8.52 8.23 -3.38
N TYR A 49 -9.03 9.43 -3.16
CA TYR A 49 -8.28 10.68 -3.24
C TYR A 49 -8.51 11.48 -1.97
N ASP A 50 -7.49 12.18 -1.50
CA ASP A 50 -7.65 13.14 -0.40
C ASP A 50 -8.13 14.51 -0.92
N SER A 51 -8.19 15.51 -0.03
CA SER A 51 -8.60 16.87 -0.36
C SER A 51 -7.66 17.59 -1.34
N ASN A 52 -6.44 17.10 -1.52
CA ASN A 52 -5.44 17.66 -2.41
C ASN A 52 -5.38 16.93 -3.76
N ASP A 53 -6.33 16.01 -4.02
CA ASP A 53 -6.34 15.10 -5.18
C ASP A 53 -5.15 14.12 -5.20
N ASP A 54 -4.52 13.88 -4.04
CA ASP A 54 -3.46 12.90 -3.90
C ASP A 54 -4.04 11.48 -3.78
N LEU A 55 -3.37 10.51 -4.43
CA LEU A 55 -3.80 9.11 -4.46
C LEU A 55 -3.61 8.44 -3.08
N ILE A 56 -4.71 7.98 -2.49
CA ILE A 56 -4.73 7.27 -1.20
C ILE A 56 -5.22 5.85 -1.41
N LEU A 57 -4.54 4.90 -0.76
CA LEU A 57 -4.92 3.49 -0.74
C LEU A 57 -5.47 3.15 0.64
N GLU A 58 -6.71 2.68 0.66
CA GLU A 58 -7.40 2.24 1.86
C GLU A 58 -7.19 0.74 2.07
N TYR A 59 -6.79 0.40 3.29
CA TYR A 59 -6.62 -0.96 3.76
C TYR A 59 -7.50 -1.22 4.97
N ILE A 60 -7.95 -2.47 5.10
CA ILE A 60 -8.77 -2.96 6.21
C ILE A 60 -7.92 -3.87 7.10
N LEU A 61 -7.88 -3.60 8.38
CA LEU A 61 -7.32 -4.50 9.40
C LEU A 61 -8.08 -5.83 9.38
N ILE A 62 -7.35 -6.93 9.21
CA ILE A 62 -7.92 -8.28 9.22
C ILE A 62 -7.56 -9.02 10.50
N ASN A 63 -8.50 -9.83 10.99
CA ASN A 63 -8.25 -10.70 12.12
C ASN A 63 -7.48 -11.94 11.66
N ASP A 64 -6.17 -11.88 11.73
CA ASP A 64 -5.25 -12.99 11.44
C ASP A 64 -4.62 -13.44 12.76
N ARG A 65 -4.78 -14.74 13.08
CA ARG A 65 -4.34 -15.33 14.36
C ARG A 65 -2.84 -15.21 14.61
N LYS A 66 -2.04 -14.90 13.58
CA LYS A 66 -0.60 -14.65 13.72
C LYS A 66 -0.29 -13.29 14.39
N TYR A 67 -1.25 -12.35 14.42
CA TYR A 67 -1.05 -10.97 14.86
C TYR A 67 -1.93 -10.64 16.07
N ASN A 68 -1.39 -10.89 17.26
CA ASN A 68 -2.10 -10.75 18.53
C ASN A 68 -2.48 -9.30 18.89
N ASP A 69 -1.83 -8.31 18.29
CA ASP A 69 -2.10 -6.90 18.55
C ASP A 69 -3.37 -6.38 17.86
N THR A 70 -3.99 -7.18 16.98
CA THR A 70 -5.17 -6.80 16.19
C THR A 70 -6.30 -6.17 17.04
N PRO A 71 -6.70 -6.71 18.20
CA PRO A 71 -7.74 -6.09 19.03
C PRO A 71 -7.35 -4.71 19.58
N ASN A 72 -6.08 -4.54 20.00
CA ASN A 72 -5.58 -3.27 20.51
C ASN A 72 -5.48 -2.20 19.41
N ILE A 73 -5.02 -2.61 18.22
CA ILE A 73 -5.00 -1.75 17.03
C ILE A 73 -6.43 -1.33 16.67
N MET A 74 -7.38 -2.27 16.60
CA MET A 74 -8.78 -1.98 16.28
C MET A 74 -9.39 -1.00 17.28
N TYR A 75 -9.11 -1.17 18.57
CA TYR A 75 -9.63 -0.29 19.62
C TYR A 75 -9.05 1.13 19.55
N LYS A 76 -7.75 1.28 19.26
CA LYS A 76 -7.05 2.59 19.30
C LYS A 76 -7.05 3.34 17.97
N LEU A 77 -6.85 2.62 16.86
CA LEU A 77 -6.67 3.19 15.53
C LEU A 77 -7.88 2.94 14.61
N GLY A 78 -8.72 1.98 14.96
CA GLY A 78 -9.86 1.58 14.15
C GLY A 78 -9.52 0.55 13.08
N LYS A 79 -10.50 0.32 12.21
CA LYS A 79 -10.48 -0.74 11.18
C LYS A 79 -9.67 -0.35 9.94
N TYR A 80 -9.67 0.92 9.58
CA TYR A 80 -9.14 1.39 8.30
C TYR A 80 -7.74 1.98 8.49
N TYR A 81 -6.89 1.75 7.50
CA TYR A 81 -5.55 2.31 7.45
C TYR A 81 -5.31 2.87 6.06
N TYR A 82 -4.76 4.09 5.99
CA TYR A 82 -4.62 4.83 4.74
C TYR A 82 -3.14 5.05 4.45
N LEU A 83 -2.73 4.73 3.23
CA LEU A 83 -1.35 4.88 2.77
C LEU A 83 -1.33 5.68 1.47
N SER A 84 -0.32 6.52 1.31
CA SER A 84 -0.02 7.11 0.01
C SER A 84 0.57 6.06 -0.95
N ALA A 85 0.48 6.33 -2.25
CA ALA A 85 1.13 5.50 -3.27
C ALA A 85 2.63 5.26 -2.97
N GLN A 86 3.33 6.29 -2.50
CA GLN A 86 4.75 6.20 -2.16
C GLN A 86 5.01 5.24 -1.00
N GLN A 87 4.19 5.28 0.06
CA GLN A 87 4.33 4.38 1.20
C GLN A 87 4.10 2.92 0.78
N VAL A 88 3.12 2.67 -0.08
CA VAL A 88 2.83 1.33 -0.61
C VAL A 88 3.99 0.81 -1.46
N LEU A 89 4.52 1.64 -2.38
CA LEU A 89 5.69 1.27 -3.18
C LEU A 89 6.92 1.01 -2.32
N TYR A 90 7.12 1.78 -1.26
CA TYR A 90 8.19 1.54 -0.30
C TYR A 90 8.03 0.18 0.38
N ALA A 91 6.82 -0.17 0.85
CA ALA A 91 6.56 -1.48 1.45
C ALA A 91 6.88 -2.65 0.49
N PHE A 92 6.51 -2.53 -0.79
CA PHE A 92 6.82 -3.57 -1.79
C PHE A 92 8.29 -3.62 -2.18
N LYS A 93 9.01 -2.49 -2.18
CA LYS A 93 10.46 -2.48 -2.42
C LYS A 93 11.21 -3.28 -1.37
N TYR A 94 10.79 -3.25 -0.11
CA TYR A 94 11.41 -4.08 0.94
C TYR A 94 11.15 -5.56 0.69
N PHE A 95 9.95 -5.91 0.24
CA PHE A 95 9.61 -7.29 -0.12
C PHE A 95 10.47 -7.83 -1.27
N ALA A 96 10.78 -7.00 -2.27
CA ALA A 96 11.61 -7.40 -3.43
C ALA A 96 13.11 -7.53 -3.14
N ASN A 97 13.59 -6.98 -2.01
CA ASN A 97 15.00 -7.05 -1.59
C ASN A 97 15.24 -8.05 -0.45
N THR A 98 14.24 -8.87 -0.12
CA THR A 98 14.35 -10.00 0.81
C THR A 98 14.57 -11.27 0.02
#